data_AF-A0AAF3J746-F1
#
_entry.id   AF-A0AAF3J746-F1
#
_cell.length_a   1.000
_cell.length_b   1.000
_cell.length_c   1.000
_cell.angle_alpha   90.00
_cell.angle_beta   90.00
_cell.angle_gamma   90.00
#
_symmetry.space_group_name_H-M   'P 1'
#
loop_
_entity.id
_entity.type
_entity.pdbx_description
1 polymer ?
#
loop_
_entity_poly.entity_id
_entity_poly.type
_entity_poly.pdbx_seq_one_letter_code
_entity_poly.pdbx_strand_id
1 'polypeptide(L)'
;MVWGGIKRRIERKDGRSLNKMAKQLQISRFSVQSIVKNELELRSYRLLNGQVLTDQAKQNRKEKCKKLRAFFKVRRIDDVLMVRWEDFHLGSG
;
A
#
# COMPACT_ATOMS: atom_id res chain seq x y z
N MET A 1 -26.86 -13.80 -8.94
CA MET A 1 -25.90 -12.87 -9.62
C MET A 1 -25.49 -11.72 -8.68
N VAL A 2 -24.86 -12.01 -7.53
CA VAL A 2 -24.43 -11.00 -6.53
C VAL A 2 -22.90 -10.87 -6.50
N TRP A 3 -22.18 -11.98 -6.68
CA TRP A 3 -20.71 -12.04 -6.79
C TRP A 3 -20.12 -11.03 -7.79
N GLY A 4 -20.59 -11.05 -9.04
CA GLY A 4 -20.08 -10.15 -10.08
C GLY A 4 -20.35 -8.66 -9.78
N GLY A 5 -21.39 -8.36 -8.99
CA GLY A 5 -21.67 -7.00 -8.53
C GLY A 5 -20.71 -6.52 -7.44
N ILE A 6 -20.29 -7.42 -6.54
CA ILE A 6 -19.30 -7.13 -5.49
C ILE A 6 -17.91 -6.97 -6.10
N LYS A 7 -17.50 -7.89 -6.99
CA LYS A 7 -16.20 -7.84 -7.67
C LYS A 7 -15.95 -6.50 -8.36
N ARG A 8 -16.89 -6.07 -9.22
CA ARG A 8 -16.81 -4.78 -9.92
C ARG A 8 -16.74 -3.56 -8.98
N ARG A 9 -17.34 -3.64 -7.78
CA ARG A 9 -17.30 -2.54 -6.80
C ARG A 9 -15.94 -2.45 -6.10
N ILE A 10 -15.31 -3.59 -5.81
CA ILE A 10 -13.97 -3.67 -5.24
C ILE A 10 -12.94 -3.17 -6.26
N GLU A 11 -13.01 -3.63 -7.50
CA GLU A 11 -12.10 -3.19 -8.58
C GLU A 11 -12.15 -1.67 -8.82
N ARG A 12 -13.32 -1.03 -8.62
CA ARG A 12 -13.46 0.42 -8.73
C ARG A 12 -12.91 1.19 -7.54
N LYS A 13 -13.02 0.66 -6.32
CA LYS A 13 -12.56 1.29 -5.07
C LYS A 13 -12.40 0.26 -3.95
N ASP A 14 -11.20 -0.28 -3.84
CA ASP A 14 -10.79 -1.29 -2.87
C ASP A 14 -10.80 -0.81 -1.41
N GLY A 15 -10.63 0.49 -1.17
CA GLY A 15 -10.71 1.11 0.16
C GLY A 15 -12.12 1.26 0.76
N ARG A 16 -13.16 0.59 0.22
CA ARG A 16 -14.53 0.69 0.76
C ARG A 16 -14.79 -0.29 1.89
N SER A 17 -15.51 0.18 2.92
CA SER A 17 -16.05 -0.69 3.97
C SER A 17 -17.06 -1.70 3.41
N LEU A 18 -16.91 -2.96 3.80
CA LEU A 18 -17.85 -4.05 3.52
C LEU A 18 -19.26 -3.74 4.03
N ASN A 19 -19.40 -3.00 5.15
CA ASN A 19 -20.71 -2.56 5.64
C ASN A 19 -21.39 -1.58 4.69
N LYS A 20 -20.65 -0.65 4.10
CA LYS A 20 -21.23 0.29 3.11
C LYS A 20 -21.67 -0.45 1.85
N MET A 21 -20.90 -1.47 1.42
CA MET A 21 -21.31 -2.33 0.31
C MET A 21 -22.57 -3.14 0.62
N ALA A 22 -22.65 -3.74 1.81
CA ALA A 22 -23.82 -4.49 2.26
C ALA A 22 -25.10 -3.64 2.22
N LYS A 23 -25.05 -2.43 2.79
CA LYS A 23 -26.19 -1.48 2.77
C LYS A 23 -26.61 -1.10 1.34
N GLN A 24 -25.65 -0.83 0.45
CA GLN A 24 -25.95 -0.45 -0.94
C GLN A 24 -26.52 -1.60 -1.77
N LEU A 25 -26.14 -2.82 -1.45
CA LEU A 25 -26.62 -4.03 -2.11
C LEU A 25 -27.87 -4.62 -1.43
N GLN A 26 -28.32 -4.04 -0.31
CA GLN A 26 -29.44 -4.54 0.50
C GLN A 26 -29.30 -6.02 0.88
N ILE A 27 -28.08 -6.43 1.19
CA ILE A 27 -27.73 -7.79 1.61
C ILE A 27 -27.06 -7.77 2.97
N SER A 28 -27.07 -8.93 3.65
CA SER A 28 -26.39 -9.06 4.93
C SER A 28 -24.88 -8.79 4.78
N ARG A 29 -24.30 -8.16 5.79
CA ARG A 29 -22.85 -7.99 5.91
C ARG A 29 -22.12 -9.34 5.83
N PHE A 30 -22.67 -10.36 6.50
CA PHE A 30 -22.06 -11.70 6.55
C PHE A 30 -21.96 -12.31 5.15
N SER A 31 -22.99 -12.15 4.32
CA SER A 31 -22.96 -12.59 2.91
C SER A 31 -21.87 -11.88 2.12
N VAL A 32 -21.72 -10.56 2.26
CA VAL A 32 -20.63 -9.81 1.63
C VAL A 32 -19.27 -10.32 2.09
N GLN A 33 -19.10 -10.56 3.39
CA GLN A 33 -17.84 -11.09 3.93
C GLN A 33 -17.51 -12.48 3.41
N SER A 34 -18.51 -13.38 3.35
CA SER A 34 -18.34 -14.72 2.82
C SER A 34 -17.93 -14.69 1.36
N ILE A 35 -18.60 -13.88 0.53
CA ILE A 35 -18.26 -13.71 -0.88
C ILE A 35 -16.84 -13.17 -1.05
N VAL A 36 -16.49 -12.11 -0.31
CA VAL A 36 -15.16 -11.49 -0.41
C VAL A 36 -14.05 -12.45 0.03
N LYS A 37 -14.28 -13.23 1.10
CA LYS A 37 -13.27 -14.14 1.64
C LYS A 37 -13.16 -15.45 0.86
N ASN A 38 -14.29 -16.07 0.53
CA ASN A 38 -14.34 -17.44 0.00
C ASN A 38 -14.42 -17.48 -1.52
N GLU A 39 -15.14 -16.54 -2.16
CA GLU A 39 -15.33 -16.55 -3.61
C GLU A 39 -14.36 -15.61 -4.35
N LEU A 40 -13.90 -14.55 -3.69
CA LEU A 40 -12.90 -13.62 -4.25
C LEU A 40 -11.51 -13.81 -3.67
N GLU A 41 -11.37 -14.62 -2.61
CA GLU A 41 -10.10 -14.88 -1.92
C GLU A 41 -9.38 -13.60 -1.44
N LEU A 42 -10.14 -12.54 -1.19
CA LEU A 42 -9.61 -11.25 -0.76
C LEU A 42 -9.60 -11.13 0.76
N ARG A 43 -8.53 -10.55 1.29
CA ARG A 43 -8.42 -10.18 2.71
C ARG A 43 -8.48 -8.68 2.88
N SER A 44 -9.24 -8.25 3.89
CA SER A 44 -9.19 -6.85 4.33
C SER A 44 -7.83 -6.59 4.96
N TYR A 45 -7.17 -5.53 4.50
CA TYR A 45 -5.91 -5.06 5.06
C TYR A 45 -6.08 -3.62 5.54
N ARG A 46 -5.27 -3.24 6.53
CA ARG A 46 -5.18 -1.86 7.00
C ARG A 46 -4.18 -1.12 6.12
N LEU A 47 -4.62 -0.04 5.49
CA LEU A 47 -3.73 0.90 4.81
C LEU A 47 -2.86 1.60 5.87
N LEU A 48 -1.55 1.56 5.69
CA LEU A 48 -0.62 2.36 6.50
C LEU A 48 -0.66 3.81 6.01
N ASN A 49 -0.77 4.75 6.93
CA ASN A 49 -0.75 6.17 6.62
C ASN A 49 0.69 6.57 6.29
N GLY A 50 1.01 6.65 5.00
CA GLY A 50 2.26 7.22 4.49
C GLY A 50 2.03 8.60 3.88
N GLN A 51 3.12 9.34 3.66
CA GLN A 51 3.04 10.57 2.87
C GLN A 51 2.56 10.26 1.47
N VAL A 52 1.46 10.88 1.05
CA VAL A 52 0.96 10.79 -0.33
C VAL A 52 1.96 11.50 -1.24
N LEU A 53 2.53 10.77 -2.18
CA LEU A 53 3.49 11.31 -3.13
C LEU A 53 2.75 12.00 -4.28
N THR A 54 3.17 13.23 -4.59
CA THR A 54 2.83 13.87 -5.86
C THR A 54 3.45 13.10 -7.02
N ASP A 55 2.91 13.27 -8.24
CA ASP A 55 3.46 12.57 -9.41
C ASP A 55 4.91 12.98 -9.69
N GLN A 56 5.26 14.24 -9.45
CA GLN A 56 6.65 14.71 -9.49
C GLN A 56 7.52 13.98 -8.47
N ALA A 57 7.05 13.79 -7.22
CA ALA A 57 7.80 13.05 -6.21
C ALA A 57 7.96 11.56 -6.57
N LYS A 58 6.96 10.94 -7.20
CA LYS A 58 7.05 9.57 -7.73
C LYS A 58 8.12 9.47 -8.82
N GLN A 59 8.13 10.40 -9.76
CA GLN A 59 9.11 10.42 -10.85
C GLN A 59 10.52 10.67 -10.30
N ASN A 60 10.69 11.62 -9.39
CA ASN A 60 11.96 11.88 -8.73
C ASN A 60 12.46 10.65 -7.95
N ARG A 61 11.58 9.96 -7.23
CA ARG A 61 11.92 8.69 -6.54
C ARG A 61 12.36 7.62 -7.54
N LYS A 62 11.64 7.45 -8.65
CA LYS A 62 11.98 6.46 -9.69
C LYS A 62 13.38 6.70 -10.26
N GLU A 63 13.69 7.94 -10.62
CA GLU A 63 15.02 8.27 -11.18
C GLU A 63 16.14 8.12 -10.15
N LYS A 64 15.92 8.52 -8.89
CA LYS A 64 16.88 8.27 -7.80
C LYS A 64 17.13 6.78 -7.58
N CYS A 65 16.08 5.96 -7.56
CA CYS A 65 16.20 4.51 -7.43
C CYS A 65 16.96 3.87 -8.61
N LYS A 66 16.75 4.34 -9.85
CA LYS A 66 17.54 3.88 -11.00
C LYS A 66 19.03 4.18 -10.84
N LYS A 67 19.36 5.39 -10.39
CA LYS A 67 20.76 5.80 -10.13
C LYS A 67 21.39 4.96 -9.03
N LEU A 68 20.68 4.76 -7.91
CA LEU A 68 21.14 3.89 -6.82
C LEU A 68 21.34 2.45 -7.30
N ARG A 69 20.39 1.91 -8.08
CA ARG A 69 20.54 0.57 -8.66
C ARG A 69 21.77 0.46 -9.56
N ALA A 70 22.06 1.48 -10.37
CA ALA A 70 23.27 1.49 -11.20
C ALA A 70 24.54 1.58 -10.35
N PHE A 71 24.53 2.39 -9.29
CA PHE A 71 25.64 2.52 -8.35
C PHE A 71 25.97 1.19 -7.65
N PHE A 72 24.96 0.48 -7.15
CA PHE A 72 25.10 -0.82 -6.50
C PHE A 72 25.34 -2.01 -7.44
N LYS A 73 25.39 -1.80 -8.77
CA LYS A 73 25.89 -2.85 -9.67
C LYS A 73 27.40 -3.06 -9.55
N VAL A 74 28.12 -2.01 -9.16
CA VAL A 74 29.60 -2.00 -9.11
C VAL A 74 30.11 -2.01 -7.68
N ARG A 75 29.33 -1.48 -6.72
CA ARG A 75 29.72 -1.32 -5.31
C ARG A 75 28.85 -2.16 -4.39
N ARG A 76 29.40 -2.58 -3.25
CA ARG A 76 28.66 -3.32 -2.23
C ARG A 76 27.91 -2.36 -1.33
N ILE A 77 26.87 -2.86 -0.66
CA ILE A 77 26.13 -2.06 0.32
C ILE A 77 26.96 -1.75 1.56
N ASP A 78 27.90 -2.63 1.89
CA ASP A 78 28.87 -2.46 2.98
C ASP A 78 29.73 -1.19 2.83
N ASP A 79 29.89 -0.70 1.59
CA ASP A 79 30.69 0.50 1.29
C ASP A 79 29.90 1.80 1.52
N VAL A 80 28.64 1.73 1.94
CA VAL A 80 27.74 2.88 2.09
C VAL A 80 27.36 3.09 3.55
N LEU A 81 27.88 4.16 4.13
CA LEU A 81 27.45 4.64 5.44
C LEU A 81 26.10 5.39 5.30
N MET A 82 25.04 4.84 5.88
CA MET A 82 23.77 5.55 6.01
C MET A 82 23.72 6.24 7.37
N VAL A 83 23.73 7.57 7.35
CA VAL A 83 23.59 8.38 8.56
C VAL A 83 22.30 9.16 8.51
N ARG A 84 21.60 9.21 9.64
CA ARG A 84 20.53 10.15 9.89
C ARG A 84 21.05 11.24 10.81
N TRP A 85 20.56 12.45 10.64
CA TRP A 85 20.91 13.58 11.52
C TRP A 85 20.62 13.31 13.00
N GLU A 86 19.62 12.47 13.29
CA GLU A 86 19.25 12.05 14.65
C GLU A 86 20.34 11.22 15.35
N ASP A 87 21.26 10.60 14.58
CA ASP A 87 22.29 9.71 15.12
C ASP A 87 23.48 10.48 15.74
N PHE A 88 23.58 11.79 15.52
CA PHE A 88 24.69 12.63 15.96
C PHE A 88 24.45 13.36 17.29
N HIS A 89 23.31 13.15 17.97
CA HIS A 89 22.95 13.82 19.24
C HIS A 89 23.07 12.91 20.47
N LEU A 90 24.04 12.00 20.47
CA LEU A 90 24.45 11.24 21.66
C LEU A 90 25.85 11.68 22.11
N GLY A 91 25.99 12.96 22.49
CA GLY A 91 27.32 13.47 22.86
C GLY A 91 27.37 14.93 23.32
N SER A 92 26.38 15.40 24.06
CA SER A 92 26.50 16.67 24.82
C SER A 92 25.61 16.58 26.05
N GLY A 93 26.10 15.82 27.04
CA GLY A 93 25.69 15.89 28.44
C GLY A 93 26.80 16.56 29.23
#